data_AF-A0A2R6DF54-F1
#
_entry.id   AF-A0A2R6DF54-F1
#
_cell.length_a   1.000
_cell.length_b   1.000
_cell.length_c   1.000
_cell.angle_alpha   90.00
_cell.angle_beta   90.00
_cell.angle_gamma   90.00
#
_symmetry.space_group_name_H-M   'P 1'
#
loop_
_entity.id
_entity.type
_entity.pdbx_description
1 polymer ?
#
loop_
_entity_poly.entity_id
_entity_poly.type
_entity_poly.pdbx_seq_one_letter_code
_entity_poly.pdbx_strand_id
1 'polypeptide(L)'
;MPDIAIDRPTRRNALKTVAGVGSAALVTGAGSRVRAADTDPLTIVHGTQFHGRFGRGDEPSVSRYATTVNELREDHSNAVFVVTGDDIAKAPLATPLRGRHVIDALNYLDPAVAAIGNHEFDYGVSTLRERVDGSSFEWPSANLLDGGDGPVAGSERWTIESVGDVTVGFFGLTPRNTGELAPRFPEEYGIRPNVPAAWEAVAELHEADADRIVCASHLALAGTRRPSPSASIAST
;
A
#
# COMPACT_ATOMS: atom_id res chain seq x y z
N MET A 1 -23.29 15.98 -14.98
CA MET A 1 -23.13 14.51 -14.86
C MET A 1 -23.72 14.15 -13.52
N PRO A 2 -24.73 13.27 -13.40
CA PRO A 2 -25.31 12.98 -12.10
C PRO A 2 -24.36 12.08 -11.31
N ASP A 3 -24.15 12.42 -10.04
CA ASP A 3 -23.39 11.64 -9.08
C ASP A 3 -24.07 10.29 -8.84
N ILE A 4 -23.39 9.20 -9.18
CA ILE A 4 -23.78 7.85 -8.77
C ILE A 4 -23.25 7.65 -7.37
N ALA A 5 -24.09 7.90 -6.36
CA ALA A 5 -23.80 7.57 -4.98
C ALA A 5 -23.86 6.04 -4.83
N ILE A 6 -22.70 5.39 -4.71
CA ILE A 6 -22.61 4.01 -4.24
C ILE A 6 -22.42 4.07 -2.73
N ASP A 7 -23.48 3.78 -1.99
CA ASP A 7 -23.43 3.60 -0.54
C ASP A 7 -22.53 2.39 -0.22
N ARG A 8 -21.44 2.62 0.53
CA ARG A 8 -20.51 1.56 0.95
C ARG A 8 -20.21 1.67 2.44
N PRO A 9 -20.34 0.58 3.20
CA PRO A 9 -20.13 0.60 4.65
C PRO A 9 -18.65 0.83 4.98
N THR A 10 -18.35 1.90 5.71
CA THR A 10 -17.03 2.13 6.31
C THR A 10 -16.80 1.14 7.44
N ARG A 11 -15.80 0.26 7.31
CA ARG A 11 -15.39 -0.67 8.38
C ARG A 11 -14.52 0.06 9.39
N ARG A 12 -15.10 0.50 10.50
CA ARG A 12 -14.36 0.86 11.72
C ARG A 12 -14.67 -0.18 12.79
N ASN A 13 -13.72 -1.04 13.12
CA ASN A 13 -13.83 -1.92 14.28
C ASN A 13 -12.71 -1.63 15.28
N ALA A 14 -13.12 -1.17 16.47
CA ALA A 14 -12.30 -1.14 17.67
C ALA A 14 -12.53 -2.45 18.44
N LEU A 15 -11.48 -3.23 18.69
CA LEU A 15 -11.55 -4.45 19.50
C LEU A 15 -11.55 -4.06 21.00
N LYS A 16 -12.57 -4.51 21.75
CA LYS A 16 -12.60 -4.45 23.22
C LYS A 16 -12.24 -5.82 23.79
N THR A 17 -11.21 -5.84 24.62
CA THR A 17 -10.67 -6.98 25.38
C THR A 17 -11.72 -7.63 26.29
N VAL A 18 -11.81 -8.97 26.27
CA VAL A 18 -12.50 -9.75 27.31
C VAL A 18 -11.44 -10.51 28.11
N ALA A 19 -11.38 -10.24 29.40
CA ALA A 19 -10.61 -10.99 30.39
C ALA A 19 -11.41 -12.21 30.87
N GLY A 20 -10.74 -13.35 31.10
CA GLY A 20 -11.39 -14.56 31.64
C GLY A 20 -10.43 -15.69 32.00
N VAL A 21 -10.00 -15.68 33.28
CA VAL A 21 -9.76 -16.77 34.26
C VAL A 21 -9.32 -18.18 33.77
N GLY A 22 -8.28 -18.70 34.42
CA GLY A 22 -7.59 -19.94 34.07
C GLY A 22 -8.16 -21.25 34.62
N SER A 23 -7.48 -22.34 34.27
CA SER A 23 -7.36 -23.59 35.03
C SER A 23 -6.21 -24.42 34.45
N ALA A 24 -5.26 -24.82 35.30
CA ALA A 24 -4.11 -25.64 34.92
C ALA A 24 -4.51 -27.13 34.83
N ALA A 25 -4.31 -27.74 33.67
CA ALA A 25 -4.43 -29.19 33.48
C ALA A 25 -3.09 -29.76 33.01
N LEU A 26 -2.58 -30.75 33.74
CA LEU A 26 -1.40 -31.53 33.35
C LEU A 26 -1.73 -32.36 32.10
N VAL A 27 -0.94 -32.20 31.03
CA VAL A 27 -1.01 -33.06 29.84
C VAL A 27 0.24 -33.93 29.78
N THR A 28 0.05 -35.22 30.00
CA THR A 28 1.00 -36.30 29.68
C THR A 28 1.12 -36.47 28.17
N GLY A 29 2.34 -36.73 27.71
CA GLY A 29 2.74 -36.70 26.31
C GLY A 29 1.93 -37.58 25.36
N ALA A 30 1.50 -36.95 24.27
CA ALA A 30 1.50 -37.52 22.93
C ALA A 30 2.10 -36.43 22.04
N GLY A 31 3.13 -36.77 21.27
CA GLY A 31 3.74 -35.83 20.33
C GLY A 31 2.68 -35.34 19.34
N SER A 32 2.13 -34.16 19.62
CA SER A 32 1.36 -33.42 18.62
C SER A 32 2.35 -33.05 17.54
N ARG A 33 2.34 -33.81 16.45
CA ARG A 33 2.73 -33.23 15.16
C ARG A 33 1.71 -32.12 14.96
N VAL A 34 2.10 -30.89 15.28
CA VAL A 34 1.43 -29.71 14.77
C VAL A 34 1.40 -29.93 13.28
N ARG A 35 0.24 -30.33 12.74
CA ARG A 35 0.00 -30.10 11.31
C ARG A 35 0.17 -28.60 11.19
N ALA A 36 1.14 -28.16 10.39
CA ALA A 36 1.07 -26.82 9.84
C ALA A 36 -0.37 -26.69 9.34
N ALA A 37 -1.13 -25.76 9.91
CA ALA A 37 -2.43 -25.45 9.34
C ALA A 37 -2.16 -25.20 7.86
N ASP A 38 -2.89 -25.91 7.01
CA ASP A 38 -2.84 -25.73 5.56
C ASP A 38 -3.55 -24.40 5.31
N THR A 39 -2.89 -23.30 5.69
CA THR A 39 -3.39 -21.94 5.50
C THR A 39 -3.16 -21.60 4.06
N ASP A 40 -4.23 -21.21 3.36
CA ASP A 40 -4.12 -20.70 2.00
C ASP A 40 -3.03 -19.61 1.95
N PRO A 41 -2.11 -19.67 0.98
CA PRO A 41 -1.02 -18.70 0.91
C PRO A 41 -1.57 -17.28 0.77
N LEU A 42 -0.97 -16.33 1.48
CA LEU A 42 -1.21 -14.90 1.24
C LEU A 42 -0.61 -14.53 -0.12
N THR A 43 -1.47 -14.23 -1.09
CA THR A 43 -1.07 -13.69 -2.39
C THR A 43 -1.05 -12.18 -2.34
N ILE A 44 0.09 -11.60 -2.71
CA ILE A 44 0.26 -10.15 -2.82
C ILE A 44 0.36 -9.80 -4.31
N VAL A 45 -0.71 -9.23 -4.85
CA VAL A 45 -0.66 -8.54 -6.13
C VAL A 45 -0.11 -7.15 -5.85
N HIS A 46 0.92 -6.73 -6.56
CA HIS A 46 1.54 -5.45 -6.27
C HIS A 46 2.05 -4.72 -7.50
N GLY A 47 2.34 -3.43 -7.28
CA GLY A 47 3.10 -2.63 -8.22
C GLY A 47 2.21 -1.77 -9.09
N THR A 48 2.30 -0.47 -8.90
CA THR A 48 1.63 0.56 -9.71
C THR A 48 2.69 1.44 -10.38
N GLN A 49 2.54 2.78 -10.38
CA GLN A 49 3.28 3.79 -11.18
C GLN A 49 2.53 4.22 -12.44
N PHE A 50 1.23 4.48 -12.32
CA PHE A 50 0.45 5.09 -13.39
C PHE A 50 1.06 6.41 -13.85
N HIS A 51 1.76 7.13 -12.97
CA HIS A 51 2.26 8.47 -13.23
C HIS A 51 1.19 9.41 -13.83
N GLY A 52 -0.07 9.27 -13.40
CA GLY A 52 -1.21 10.02 -13.93
C GLY A 52 -1.75 9.52 -15.27
N ARG A 53 -1.24 8.42 -15.83
CA ARG A 53 -1.60 7.88 -17.15
C ARG A 53 -2.73 6.87 -17.04
N PHE A 54 -3.69 6.96 -17.96
CA PHE A 54 -4.71 5.93 -18.14
C PHE A 54 -4.42 4.99 -19.33
N GLY A 55 -3.37 5.27 -20.09
CA GLY A 55 -3.06 4.59 -21.36
C GLY A 55 -4.06 4.94 -22.48
N ARG A 56 -3.71 4.59 -23.73
CA ARG A 56 -4.61 4.64 -24.90
C ARG A 56 -4.28 3.50 -25.86
N GLY A 57 -5.31 2.94 -26.51
CA GLY A 57 -5.13 1.96 -27.59
C GLY A 57 -4.47 0.67 -27.11
N ASP A 58 -3.36 0.30 -27.75
CA ASP A 58 -2.64 -0.96 -27.48
C ASP A 58 -1.65 -0.87 -26.30
N GLU A 59 -1.45 0.32 -25.71
CA GLU A 59 -0.62 0.48 -24.52
C GLU A 59 -1.29 -0.12 -23.27
N PRO A 60 -0.51 -0.49 -22.22
CA PRO A 60 -1.07 -0.78 -20.91
C PRO A 60 -1.99 0.35 -20.45
N SER A 61 -3.27 0.05 -20.26
CA SER A 61 -4.28 0.98 -19.79
C SER A 61 -4.69 0.65 -18.37
N VAL A 62 -5.25 1.64 -17.66
CA VAL A 62 -5.79 1.43 -16.31
C VAL A 62 -6.92 0.39 -16.33
N SER A 63 -7.69 0.30 -17.42
CA SER A 63 -8.72 -0.73 -17.56
C SER A 63 -8.14 -2.14 -17.68
N ARG A 64 -7.10 -2.34 -18.51
CA ARG A 64 -6.41 -3.64 -18.64
C ARG A 64 -5.73 -4.02 -17.34
N TYR A 65 -5.08 -3.05 -16.70
CA TYR A 65 -4.46 -3.22 -15.39
C TYR A 65 -5.50 -3.66 -14.35
N ALA A 66 -6.67 -3.01 -14.32
CA ALA A 66 -7.75 -3.37 -13.41
C ALA A 66 -8.28 -4.78 -13.66
N THR A 67 -8.47 -5.18 -14.92
CA THR A 67 -8.83 -6.57 -15.27
C THR A 67 -7.79 -7.55 -14.74
N THR A 68 -6.50 -7.33 -15.01
CA THR A 68 -5.43 -8.23 -14.55
C THR A 68 -5.34 -8.31 -13.03
N VAL A 69 -5.46 -7.19 -12.30
CA VAL A 69 -5.47 -7.21 -10.83
C VAL A 69 -6.65 -8.00 -10.30
N ASN A 70 -7.85 -7.81 -10.88
CA ASN A 70 -9.04 -8.53 -10.44
C ASN A 70 -8.94 -10.03 -10.73
N GLU A 71 -8.51 -10.43 -11.93
CA GLU A 71 -8.29 -11.84 -12.29
C GLU A 71 -7.29 -12.50 -11.32
N LEU A 72 -6.14 -11.84 -11.06
CA LEU A 72 -5.14 -12.35 -10.11
C LEU A 72 -5.68 -12.44 -8.68
N ARG A 73 -6.60 -11.55 -8.26
CA ARG A 73 -7.20 -11.61 -6.92
C ARG A 73 -8.29 -12.68 -6.84
N GLU A 74 -9.08 -12.88 -7.88
CA GLU A 74 -10.18 -13.86 -7.91
C GLU A 74 -9.67 -15.31 -7.88
N ASP A 75 -8.48 -15.56 -8.40
CA ASP A 75 -7.84 -16.88 -8.41
C ASP A 75 -7.33 -17.34 -7.02
N HIS A 76 -7.38 -16.49 -5.99
CA HIS A 76 -6.80 -16.73 -4.68
C HIS A 76 -7.72 -16.27 -3.53
N SER A 77 -7.98 -17.16 -2.57
CA SER A 77 -8.82 -16.88 -1.39
C SER A 77 -8.24 -15.80 -0.47
N ASN A 78 -6.91 -15.75 -0.33
CA ASN A 78 -6.17 -14.81 0.50
C ASN A 78 -5.34 -13.84 -0.37
N ALA A 79 -6.00 -13.00 -1.18
CA ALA A 79 -5.32 -12.03 -2.04
C ALA A 79 -5.59 -10.57 -1.68
N VAL A 80 -4.52 -9.78 -1.68
CA VAL A 80 -4.57 -8.31 -1.56
C VAL A 80 -3.83 -7.63 -2.69
N PHE A 81 -4.22 -6.39 -2.97
CA PHE A 81 -3.53 -5.51 -3.89
C PHE A 81 -2.77 -4.41 -3.13
N VAL A 82 -1.49 -4.22 -3.44
CA VAL A 82 -0.60 -3.23 -2.80
C VAL A 82 -0.03 -2.27 -3.84
N VAL A 83 -0.34 -0.99 -3.66
CA VAL A 83 0.08 0.11 -4.54
C VAL A 83 1.44 0.63 -4.07
N THR A 84 2.37 0.84 -5.01
CA THR A 84 3.78 1.12 -4.70
C THR A 84 4.19 2.58 -4.92
N GLY A 85 3.26 3.50 -5.17
CA GLY A 85 3.51 4.94 -5.30
C GLY A 85 3.90 5.41 -6.70
N ASP A 86 4.11 6.73 -6.85
CA ASP A 86 4.26 7.49 -8.09
C ASP A 86 3.07 7.35 -9.06
N ASP A 87 1.86 7.43 -8.51
CA ASP A 87 0.63 7.25 -9.27
C ASP A 87 -0.04 8.57 -9.66
N ILE A 88 0.04 9.60 -8.80
CA ILE A 88 -0.72 10.84 -8.96
C ILE A 88 -0.25 11.69 -10.16
N ALA A 89 1.05 11.80 -10.37
CA ALA A 89 1.70 12.70 -11.34
C ALA A 89 2.75 11.95 -12.18
N LYS A 90 3.15 12.40 -13.38
CA LYS A 90 3.07 13.75 -13.94
C LYS A 90 2.51 13.83 -15.37
N ALA A 91 1.73 12.83 -15.80
CA ALA A 91 1.18 12.82 -17.14
C ALA A 91 0.33 14.07 -17.46
N PRO A 92 0.21 14.48 -18.73
CA PRO A 92 -0.56 15.66 -19.11
C PRO A 92 -2.02 15.65 -18.61
N LEU A 93 -2.66 14.48 -18.54
CA LEU A 93 -4.01 14.34 -17.99
C LEU A 93 -4.07 14.66 -16.49
N ALA A 94 -3.00 14.38 -15.75
CA ALA A 94 -2.91 14.66 -14.32
C ALA A 94 -2.74 16.14 -14.02
N THR A 95 -2.24 16.97 -14.94
CA THR A 95 -2.11 18.41 -14.69
C THR A 95 -3.43 19.11 -14.33
N PRO A 96 -4.52 18.99 -15.14
CA PRO A 96 -5.80 19.60 -14.78
C PRO A 96 -6.54 18.86 -13.66
N LEU A 97 -6.38 17.54 -13.56
CA LEU A 97 -7.12 16.70 -12.60
C LEU A 97 -6.41 16.58 -11.25
N ARG A 98 -5.13 16.90 -11.20
CA ARG A 98 -4.25 16.79 -10.03
C ARG A 98 -4.31 15.40 -9.39
N GLY A 99 -4.43 14.36 -10.22
CA GLY A 99 -4.56 12.96 -9.77
C GLY A 99 -5.94 12.52 -9.31
N ARG A 100 -7.03 13.31 -9.43
CA ARG A 100 -8.39 12.85 -9.03
C ARG A 100 -8.77 11.54 -9.71
N HIS A 101 -8.55 11.49 -11.02
CA HIS A 101 -8.83 10.31 -11.83
C HIS A 101 -8.05 9.08 -11.37
N VAL A 102 -6.80 9.25 -10.95
CA VAL A 102 -6.00 8.16 -10.40
C VAL A 102 -6.61 7.64 -9.10
N ILE A 103 -7.02 8.53 -8.20
CA ILE A 103 -7.70 8.14 -6.96
C ILE A 103 -9.02 7.43 -7.26
N ASP A 104 -9.81 7.90 -8.23
CA ASP A 104 -11.04 7.21 -8.65
C ASP A 104 -10.76 5.78 -9.13
N ALA A 105 -9.67 5.58 -9.90
CA ALA A 105 -9.25 4.28 -10.38
C ALA A 105 -8.73 3.37 -9.25
N LEU A 106 -7.95 3.92 -8.32
CA LEU A 106 -7.45 3.16 -7.16
C LEU A 106 -8.59 2.79 -6.20
N ASN A 107 -9.55 3.69 -5.96
CA ASN A 107 -10.75 3.39 -5.18
C ASN A 107 -11.62 2.29 -5.83
N TYR A 108 -11.60 2.18 -7.17
CA TYR A 108 -12.23 1.06 -7.87
C TYR A 108 -11.45 -0.25 -7.68
N LEU A 109 -10.11 -0.18 -7.71
CA LEU A 109 -9.22 -1.33 -7.55
C LEU A 109 -9.11 -1.85 -6.13
N ASP A 110 -9.52 -1.06 -5.14
CA ASP A 110 -9.60 -1.44 -3.72
C ASP A 110 -8.29 -2.07 -3.21
N PRO A 111 -7.16 -1.32 -3.25
CA PRO A 111 -5.92 -1.78 -2.67
C PRO A 111 -6.04 -1.81 -1.14
N ALA A 112 -5.28 -2.71 -0.50
CA ALA A 112 -5.11 -2.69 0.94
C ALA A 112 -4.42 -1.38 1.38
N VAL A 113 -3.34 -1.01 0.69
CA VAL A 113 -2.59 0.23 0.97
C VAL A 113 -1.93 0.80 -0.28
N ALA A 114 -1.57 2.09 -0.21
CA ALA A 114 -0.71 2.74 -1.17
C ALA A 114 0.51 3.41 -0.56
N ALA A 115 1.69 3.17 -1.13
CA ALA A 115 2.88 3.91 -0.77
C ALA A 115 2.83 5.35 -1.28
N ILE A 116 3.43 6.25 -0.52
CA ILE A 116 3.73 7.62 -0.96
C ILE A 116 5.10 7.61 -1.65
N GLY A 117 5.12 7.84 -2.96
CA GLY A 117 6.31 8.07 -3.77
C GLY A 117 6.72 9.54 -3.81
N ASN A 118 7.67 9.87 -4.68
CA ASN A 118 8.11 11.26 -4.85
C ASN A 118 7.09 12.09 -5.64
N HIS A 119 6.41 11.50 -6.63
CA HIS A 119 5.48 12.22 -7.50
C HIS A 119 4.11 12.50 -6.87
N GLU A 120 3.82 11.92 -5.71
CA GLU A 120 2.67 12.31 -4.88
C GLU A 120 2.76 13.80 -4.44
N PHE A 121 3.98 14.36 -4.36
CA PHE A 121 4.22 15.75 -3.98
C PHE A 121 4.20 16.75 -5.14
N ASP A 122 4.13 16.33 -6.40
CA ASP A 122 4.27 17.21 -7.58
C ASP A 122 3.22 18.34 -7.62
N TYR A 123 2.05 18.14 -7.02
CA TYR A 123 0.98 19.12 -6.92
C TYR A 123 0.91 19.83 -5.56
N GLY A 124 1.88 19.58 -4.67
CA GLY A 124 1.99 20.12 -3.32
C GLY A 124 1.22 19.32 -2.27
N VAL A 125 1.63 19.47 -1.02
CA VAL A 125 1.12 18.70 0.12
C VAL A 125 -0.38 18.86 0.37
N SER A 126 -0.95 20.03 0.09
CA SER A 126 -2.40 20.24 0.21
C SER A 126 -3.18 19.34 -0.76
N THR A 127 -2.67 19.19 -1.98
CA THR A 127 -3.26 18.29 -2.98
C THR A 127 -3.09 16.83 -2.56
N LEU A 128 -1.92 16.46 -2.04
CA LEU A 128 -1.69 15.11 -1.51
C LEU A 128 -2.67 14.79 -0.39
N ARG A 129 -2.87 15.71 0.57
CA ARG A 129 -3.87 15.55 1.63
C ARG A 129 -5.27 15.35 1.09
N GLU A 130 -5.69 16.14 0.10
CA GLU A 130 -6.99 15.92 -0.57
C GLU A 130 -7.10 14.53 -1.23
N ARG A 131 -5.99 13.98 -1.74
CA ARG A 131 -5.98 12.63 -2.32
C ARG A 131 -6.07 11.55 -1.27
N VAL A 132 -5.32 11.70 -0.17
CA VAL A 132 -5.39 10.81 0.99
C VAL A 132 -6.82 10.82 1.56
N ASP A 133 -7.39 12.00 1.82
CA ASP A 133 -8.75 12.17 2.33
C ASP A 133 -9.83 11.62 1.37
N GLY A 134 -9.56 11.62 0.06
CA GLY A 134 -10.46 11.07 -0.96
C GLY A 134 -10.27 9.58 -1.27
N SER A 135 -9.32 8.91 -0.63
CA SER A 135 -9.03 7.49 -0.85
C SER A 135 -9.89 6.60 0.04
N SER A 136 -10.34 5.46 -0.47
CA SER A 136 -11.02 4.42 0.32
C SER A 136 -10.05 3.44 0.99
N PHE A 137 -8.76 3.73 0.91
CA PHE A 137 -7.63 2.92 1.36
C PHE A 137 -6.60 3.82 2.04
N GLU A 138 -5.67 3.22 2.79
CA GLU A 138 -4.70 3.96 3.59
C GLU A 138 -3.36 4.15 2.86
N TRP A 139 -2.63 5.22 3.26
CA TRP A 139 -1.35 5.61 2.67
C TRP A 139 -0.19 5.51 3.66
N PRO A 140 0.08 4.35 4.29
CA PRO A 140 1.04 4.28 5.38
C PRO A 140 2.45 4.64 4.91
N SER A 141 3.19 5.39 5.72
CA SER A 141 4.60 5.71 5.45
C SER A 141 5.42 5.77 6.74
N ALA A 142 6.40 4.87 6.85
CA ALA A 142 7.21 4.73 8.06
C ALA A 142 8.34 5.77 8.16
N ASN A 143 8.82 6.27 7.02
CA ASN A 143 10.01 7.11 6.97
C ASN A 143 9.74 8.58 6.62
N LEU A 144 8.50 8.97 6.37
CA LEU A 144 8.14 10.31 5.92
C LEU A 144 7.38 11.06 7.02
N LEU A 145 7.86 12.26 7.37
CA LEU A 145 7.42 13.02 8.55
C LEU A 145 6.99 14.44 8.19
N ASP A 146 6.00 14.97 8.90
CA ASP A 146 5.40 16.30 8.68
C ASP A 146 6.22 17.48 9.28
N GLY A 147 7.42 17.20 9.80
CA GLY A 147 8.28 18.18 10.49
C GLY A 147 8.07 18.25 12.00
N GLY A 148 6.97 17.69 12.52
CA GLY A 148 6.72 17.51 13.95
C GLY A 148 6.88 16.06 14.41
N ASP A 149 7.58 15.23 13.63
CA ASP A 149 7.66 13.77 13.78
C ASP A 149 6.30 13.05 13.63
N GLY A 150 5.26 13.73 13.14
CA GLY A 150 3.96 13.15 12.81
C GLY A 150 3.91 12.56 11.40
N PRO A 151 2.90 11.73 11.08
CA PRO A 151 2.68 11.24 9.73
C PRO A 151 2.23 12.37 8.79
N VAL A 152 2.61 12.28 7.52
CA VAL A 152 2.36 13.35 6.53
C VAL A 152 0.94 13.35 6.00
N ALA A 153 0.40 14.53 5.70
CA ALA A 153 -0.83 14.68 4.90
C ALA A 153 -2.04 13.87 5.40
N GLY A 154 -2.14 13.56 6.70
CA GLY A 154 -3.20 12.72 7.26
C GLY A 154 -3.01 11.22 7.01
N SER A 155 -1.81 10.80 6.62
CA SER A 155 -1.43 9.39 6.54
C SER A 155 -1.24 8.79 7.93
N GLU A 156 -0.96 7.49 7.96
CA GLU A 156 -0.50 6.77 9.14
C GLU A 156 0.96 6.34 8.94
N ARG A 157 1.65 5.91 10.01
CA ARG A 157 3.00 5.33 9.87
C ARG A 157 2.95 3.89 9.38
N TRP A 158 1.93 3.15 9.81
CA TRP A 158 1.62 1.76 9.45
C TRP A 158 0.14 1.49 9.72
N THR A 159 -0.37 0.39 9.19
CA THR A 159 -1.74 -0.08 9.43
C THR A 159 -1.80 -1.61 9.49
N ILE A 160 -2.89 -2.18 9.99
CA ILE A 160 -3.13 -3.62 10.04
C ILE A 160 -4.51 -3.90 9.45
N GLU A 161 -4.57 -4.84 8.50
CA GLU A 161 -5.83 -5.31 7.93
C GLU A 161 -5.98 -6.82 8.08
N SER A 162 -7.23 -7.31 8.11
CA SER A 162 -7.52 -8.74 8.04
C SER A 162 -7.67 -9.17 6.58
N VAL A 163 -6.87 -10.15 6.17
CA VAL A 163 -6.89 -10.77 4.84
C VAL A 163 -7.23 -12.23 4.99
N GLY A 164 -8.50 -12.58 4.75
CA GLY A 164 -9.00 -13.92 5.04
C GLY A 164 -8.87 -14.25 6.53
N ASP A 165 -8.05 -15.25 6.83
CA ASP A 165 -7.78 -15.75 8.18
C ASP A 165 -6.50 -15.20 8.82
N VAL A 166 -5.74 -14.35 8.12
CA VAL A 166 -4.50 -13.73 8.64
C VAL A 166 -4.65 -12.22 8.82
N THR A 167 -3.91 -11.66 9.76
CA THR A 167 -3.69 -10.22 9.90
C THR A 167 -2.41 -9.81 9.18
N VAL A 168 -2.48 -8.72 8.42
CA VAL A 168 -1.35 -8.20 7.65
C VAL A 168 -1.08 -6.77 8.07
N GLY A 169 0.11 -6.55 8.63
CA GLY A 169 0.66 -5.23 8.90
C GLY A 169 1.28 -4.63 7.65
N PHE A 170 0.95 -3.38 7.34
CA PHE A 170 1.45 -2.66 6.18
C PHE A 170 2.19 -1.39 6.60
N PHE A 171 3.31 -1.12 5.95
CA PHE A 171 3.99 0.17 6.04
C PHE A 171 4.61 0.55 4.70
N GLY A 172 4.83 1.85 4.46
CA GLY A 172 5.44 2.35 3.23
C GLY A 172 6.83 2.94 3.43
N LEU A 173 7.60 3.00 2.34
CA LEU A 173 8.90 3.69 2.29
C LEU A 173 9.02 4.59 1.07
N THR A 174 9.36 5.86 1.32
CA THR A 174 9.58 6.91 0.31
C THR A 174 11.08 7.14 0.05
N PRO A 175 11.54 7.43 -1.18
CA PRO A 175 12.95 7.73 -1.46
C PRO A 175 13.50 8.89 -0.63
N ARG A 176 14.73 8.75 -0.10
CA ARG A 176 15.34 9.82 0.73
C ARG A 176 15.63 11.11 -0.01
N ASN A 177 15.86 11.02 -1.31
CA ASN A 177 16.10 12.18 -2.16
C ASN A 177 14.79 12.80 -2.69
N THR A 178 13.63 12.49 -2.11
CA THR A 178 12.35 13.06 -2.58
C THR A 178 12.34 14.59 -2.51
N GLY A 179 12.97 15.21 -1.51
CA GLY A 179 13.13 16.67 -1.47
C GLY A 179 13.91 17.26 -2.66
N GLU A 180 14.76 16.46 -3.30
CA GLU A 180 15.46 16.83 -4.55
C GLU A 180 14.62 16.52 -5.80
N LEU A 181 13.82 15.44 -5.75
CA LEU A 181 13.05 14.93 -6.89
C LEU A 181 11.70 15.64 -7.07
N ALA A 182 11.11 16.15 -5.98
CA ALA A 182 9.79 16.76 -5.95
C ALA A 182 9.90 18.26 -5.60
N PRO A 183 9.78 19.17 -6.59
CA PRO A 183 9.99 20.61 -6.38
C PRO A 183 9.02 21.28 -5.39
N ARG A 184 7.95 20.59 -4.99
CA ARG A 184 6.95 21.09 -4.04
C ARG A 184 6.90 20.28 -2.74
N PHE A 185 7.96 19.51 -2.47
CA PHE A 185 8.16 18.88 -1.18
C PHE A 185 8.37 19.98 -0.12
N PRO A 186 7.61 19.98 1.00
CA PRO A 186 7.79 20.98 2.06
C PRO A 186 9.18 20.89 2.70
N GLU A 187 9.83 22.03 2.94
CA GLU A 187 11.17 22.08 3.54
C GLU A 187 11.17 21.57 4.99
N GLU A 188 10.06 21.77 5.70
CA GLU A 188 9.85 21.28 7.05
C GLU A 188 9.68 19.76 7.13
N TYR A 189 9.36 19.08 6.02
CA TYR A 189 9.13 17.64 6.03
C TYR A 189 10.45 16.86 6.07
N GLY A 190 10.46 15.80 6.88
CA GLY A 190 11.63 14.95 7.09
C GLY A 190 11.49 13.60 6.40
N ILE A 191 12.60 13.07 5.89
CA ILE A 191 12.67 11.67 5.44
C ILE A 191 13.75 10.93 6.22
N ARG A 192 13.31 10.04 7.11
CA ARG A 192 14.17 9.20 7.94
C ARG A 192 14.96 8.19 7.10
N PRO A 193 16.11 7.70 7.60
CA PRO A 193 16.79 6.57 7.00
C PRO A 193 15.88 5.34 6.85
N ASN A 194 15.76 4.83 5.62
CA ASN A 194 14.79 3.78 5.26
C ASN A 194 14.92 2.51 6.10
N VAL A 195 16.14 2.03 6.36
CA VAL A 195 16.37 0.79 7.11
C VAL A 195 15.95 0.93 8.58
N PRO A 196 16.42 1.93 9.35
CA PRO A 196 15.91 2.18 10.69
C PRO A 196 14.39 2.38 10.77
N ALA A 197 13.80 3.13 9.84
CA ALA A 197 12.35 3.35 9.82
C ALA A 197 11.57 2.04 9.55
N ALA A 198 12.08 1.19 8.65
CA ALA A 198 11.49 -0.12 8.38
C ALA A 198 11.60 -1.04 9.61
N TRP A 199 12.73 -1.04 10.33
CA TRP A 199 12.89 -1.85 11.53
C TRP A 199 11.94 -1.44 12.65
N GLU A 200 11.70 -0.14 12.81
CA GLU A 200 10.70 0.37 13.76
C GLU A 200 9.30 -0.09 13.38
N ALA A 201 8.88 0.08 12.11
CA ALA A 201 7.58 -0.38 11.66
C ALA A 201 7.40 -1.90 11.84
N VAL A 202 8.44 -2.69 11.56
CA VAL A 202 8.42 -4.15 11.79
C VAL A 202 8.27 -4.47 13.28
N ALA A 203 8.98 -3.77 14.17
CA ALA A 203 8.89 -4.00 15.60
C ALA A 203 7.48 -3.69 16.13
N GLU A 204 6.92 -2.54 15.75
CA GLU A 204 5.58 -2.10 16.16
C GLU A 204 4.48 -3.05 15.64
N LEU A 205 4.57 -3.48 14.38
CA LEU A 205 3.61 -4.41 13.79
C LEU A 205 3.74 -5.83 14.37
N HIS A 206 4.95 -6.27 14.75
CA HIS A 206 5.12 -7.52 15.49
C HIS A 206 4.56 -7.41 16.92
N GLU A 207 4.76 -6.30 17.62
CA GLU A 207 4.21 -6.07 18.97
C GLU A 207 2.67 -6.02 18.94
N ALA A 208 2.09 -5.61 17.82
CA ALA A 208 0.66 -5.66 17.55
C ALA A 208 0.15 -7.04 17.06
N ASP A 209 0.96 -8.10 17.14
CA ASP A 209 0.63 -9.47 16.77
C ASP A 209 0.19 -9.67 15.30
N ALA A 210 0.70 -8.85 14.35
CA ALA A 210 0.42 -9.07 12.94
C ALA A 210 1.04 -10.39 12.43
N ASP A 211 0.23 -11.26 11.79
CA ASP A 211 0.70 -12.56 11.29
C ASP A 211 1.73 -12.41 10.16
N ARG A 212 1.56 -11.38 9.32
CA ARG A 212 2.45 -11.04 8.21
C ARG A 212 2.71 -9.55 8.18
N ILE A 213 3.88 -9.14 7.69
CA ILE A 213 4.24 -7.74 7.51
C ILE A 213 4.67 -7.51 6.06
N VAL A 214 4.09 -6.49 5.43
CA VAL A 214 4.32 -6.13 4.03
C VAL A 214 4.77 -4.68 3.91
N CYS A 215 5.89 -4.46 3.21
CA CYS A 215 6.41 -3.12 2.92
C CYS A 215 5.99 -2.67 1.50
N ALA A 216 5.15 -1.64 1.42
CA ALA A 216 4.83 -0.93 0.19
C ALA A 216 5.97 0.05 -0.14
N SER A 217 6.98 -0.44 -0.84
CA SER A 217 8.22 0.32 -1.08
C SER A 217 8.19 1.07 -2.41
N HIS A 218 8.44 2.40 -2.36
CA HIS A 218 8.74 3.21 -3.55
C HIS A 218 10.25 3.40 -3.75
N LEU A 219 11.08 2.49 -3.23
CA LEU A 219 12.53 2.60 -3.35
C LEU A 219 13.03 1.95 -4.63
N ALA A 220 13.94 2.61 -5.33
CA ALA A 220 14.67 1.99 -6.42
C ALA A 220 15.63 0.91 -5.88
N LEU A 221 15.63 -0.27 -6.52
CA LEU A 221 16.68 -1.26 -6.31
C LEU A 221 18.00 -0.70 -6.85
N ALA A 222 18.99 -0.55 -5.95
CA ALA A 222 20.34 -0.15 -6.33
C ALA A 222 20.87 -1.12 -7.42
N GLY A 223 21.15 -0.59 -8.62
CA GLY A 223 21.68 -1.36 -9.75
C GLY A 223 20.67 -1.84 -10.79
N THR A 224 19.38 -1.51 -10.69
CA THR A 224 18.42 -1.85 -11.76
C THR A 224 18.55 -0.88 -12.95
N ARG A 225 19.27 -1.31 -13.99
CA ARG A 225 19.02 -0.81 -15.34
C ARG A 225 17.63 -1.29 -15.74
N ARG A 226 16.77 -0.37 -16.20
CA ARG A 226 15.50 -0.67 -16.86
C ARG A 226 15.74 -1.81 -17.88
N PRO A 227 15.02 -2.95 -17.83
CA PRO A 227 15.10 -3.92 -18.90
C PRO A 227 14.73 -3.22 -20.21
N SER A 228 15.57 -3.35 -21.24
CA SER A 228 15.18 -2.92 -22.58
C SER A 228 13.89 -3.65 -22.97
N PRO A 229 12.95 -3.00 -23.68
CA PRO A 229 11.60 -3.51 -23.94
C PRO A 229 11.53 -4.75 -24.87
N SER A 230 12.62 -5.50 -25.02
CA SER A 230 12.76 -6.60 -25.97
C SER A 230 12.83 -7.99 -25.33
N ALA A 231 12.48 -8.16 -24.05
CA ALA A 231 12.38 -9.50 -23.47
C ALA A 231 11.02 -10.11 -23.82
N SER A 232 10.92 -10.75 -25.00
CA SER A 232 9.79 -11.62 -25.31
C SER A 232 9.83 -12.83 -24.37
N ILE A 233 8.73 -13.07 -23.68
CA ILE A 233 8.52 -14.31 -22.93
C ILE A 233 8.23 -15.40 -23.97
N ALA A 234 9.23 -16.22 -24.30
CA ALA A 234 9.03 -17.43 -25.08
C ALA A 234 8.61 -18.54 -24.12
N SER A 235 7.39 -19.06 -24.26
CA SER A 235 6.98 -20.29 -23.59
C SER A 235 7.70 -21.47 -24.25
N THR A 236 8.29 -22.35 -23.43
CA THR A 236 8.45 -23.77 -23.78
C THR A 236 7.70 -24.57 -22.72
#